data_AF-A0A4R2NZU5-F1
#
_entry.id   AF-A0A4R2NZU5-F1
#
_cell.length_a   1.000
_cell.length_b   1.000
_cell.length_c   1.000
_cell.angle_alpha   90.00
_cell.angle_beta   90.00
_cell.angle_gamma   90.00
#
_symmetry.space_group_name_H-M   'P 1'
#
loop_
_entity.id
_entity.type
_entity.pdbx_description
1 polymer ?
#
loop_
_entity_poly.entity_id
_entity_poly.type
_entity_poly.pdbx_seq_one_letter_code
_entity_poly.pdbx_strand_id
1 'polypeptide(L)'
;MNKIIPNHTPAPGWKGGFIEKHPELQYKDGVANLSTLPFNDNLDKIHNIKRQQRVLWPEFTWLTKHNDPASRCFQMFAPDISRAGYDTVGQNWAVICPQQGTYIEGFGTINVEVTVVKQRGWVNESDKSLAIDMVVRPKIWFSKDANQSAYGKLFWGAFELLNKLHHLPISKDQAIILHTHRTEKMEHVEDPEVIFVRDKLYTPKALDKLPSFTLHNNKAWNYANLEVGIGDIAKTGDEFVDSFNQLVMNLFNIGSGNLLQPESVLAWNVWVDAPTKVNQTEWRNHAQYWRTSIDVDHCSPDGNGSKVRYADGTEFSAAEELIKEALQAIWDFVKKHI
;
A
#
# COMPACT_ATOMS: atom_id res chain seq x y z
N MET A 1 -13.50 4.89 17.90
CA MET A 1 -12.08 4.66 17.58
C MET A 1 -11.22 5.27 18.68
N ASN A 2 -10.34 4.49 19.31
CA ASN A 2 -9.36 5.03 20.25
C ASN A 2 -8.26 5.72 19.45
N LYS A 3 -7.98 6.99 19.77
CA LYS A 3 -6.93 7.75 19.09
C LYS A 3 -5.57 7.09 19.37
N ILE A 4 -4.85 6.68 18.33
CA ILE A 4 -3.46 6.23 18.49
C ILE A 4 -2.62 7.37 19.06
N ILE A 5 -1.89 7.06 20.13
CA ILE A 5 -0.92 7.96 20.75
C ILE A 5 0.46 7.60 20.18
N PRO A 6 1.15 8.53 19.49
CA PRO A 6 2.50 8.30 19.01
C PRO A 6 3.46 7.97 20.15
N ASN A 7 4.29 6.94 19.95
CA ASN A 7 5.40 6.68 20.85
C ASN A 7 6.59 7.58 20.49
N HIS A 8 7.18 8.23 21.49
CA HIS A 8 8.37 9.08 21.30
C HIS A 8 9.64 8.49 21.93
N THR A 9 9.49 7.44 22.75
CA THR A 9 10.61 6.83 23.48
C THR A 9 10.80 5.38 23.00
N PRO A 10 11.95 5.02 22.42
CA PRO A 10 12.19 3.67 21.96
C PRO A 10 12.15 2.69 23.14
N ALA A 11 11.56 1.51 22.93
CA ALA A 11 11.53 0.47 23.95
C ALA A 11 12.97 -0.01 24.28
N PRO A 12 13.27 -0.38 25.54
CA PRO A 12 14.60 -0.85 25.91
C PRO A 12 14.97 -2.17 25.20
N GLY A 13 16.25 -2.51 25.22
CA GLY A 13 16.77 -3.78 24.67
C GLY A 13 17.21 -3.73 23.21
N TRP A 14 17.40 -2.53 22.65
CA TRP A 14 18.15 -2.35 21.41
C TRP A 14 19.62 -2.72 21.65
N LYS A 15 20.17 -3.60 20.81
CA LYS A 15 21.59 -3.97 20.84
C LYS A 15 22.38 -3.31 19.71
N GLY A 16 21.75 -3.13 18.54
CA GLY A 16 22.43 -2.67 17.33
C GLY A 16 23.53 -3.61 16.87
N GLY A 17 24.41 -3.13 16.01
CA GLY A 17 25.59 -3.88 15.56
C GLY A 17 25.40 -4.63 14.24
N PHE A 18 24.21 -4.65 13.63
CA PHE A 18 24.02 -5.30 12.33
C PHE A 18 24.82 -4.57 11.26
N ILE A 19 24.60 -3.26 11.12
CA ILE A 19 25.19 -2.49 10.02
C ILE A 19 26.70 -2.27 10.18
N GLU A 20 27.21 -2.30 11.41
CA GLU A 20 28.64 -2.24 11.73
C GLU A 20 29.38 -3.52 11.33
N LYS A 21 28.69 -4.67 11.39
CA LYS A 21 29.21 -5.96 10.91
C LYS A 21 29.06 -6.15 9.40
N HIS A 22 28.28 -5.29 8.76
CA HIS A 22 27.97 -5.31 7.34
C HIS A 22 28.25 -3.94 6.67
N PRO A 23 29.51 -3.45 6.71
CA PRO A 23 29.86 -2.14 6.16
C PRO A 23 29.61 -2.00 4.65
N GLU A 24 29.44 -3.11 3.93
CA GLU A 24 29.03 -3.15 2.54
C GLU A 24 27.59 -2.67 2.31
N LEU A 25 26.71 -2.79 3.32
CA LEU A 25 25.28 -2.45 3.24
C LEU A 25 24.97 -1.01 3.67
N GLN A 26 25.97 -0.30 4.19
CA GLN A 26 25.84 1.09 4.61
C GLN A 26 25.53 2.00 3.43
N TYR A 27 24.90 3.13 3.72
CA TYR A 27 24.76 4.20 2.74
C TYR A 27 26.14 4.71 2.29
N LYS A 28 26.44 4.57 1.01
CA LYS A 28 27.59 5.15 0.32
C LYS A 28 27.07 6.03 -0.79
N ASP A 29 27.47 7.30 -0.80
CA ASP A 29 26.99 8.31 -1.76
C ASP A 29 25.45 8.37 -1.88
N GLY A 30 24.76 8.21 -0.74
CA GLY A 30 23.29 8.23 -0.67
C GLY A 30 22.60 6.92 -1.03
N VAL A 31 23.36 5.86 -1.35
CA VAL A 31 22.82 4.56 -1.77
C VAL A 31 23.19 3.46 -0.77
N ALA A 32 22.20 2.72 -0.29
CA ALA A 32 22.40 1.46 0.43
C ALA A 32 22.17 0.28 -0.53
N ASN A 33 23.25 -0.42 -0.88
CA ASN A 33 23.19 -1.60 -1.75
C ASN A 33 22.99 -2.86 -0.90
N LEU A 34 21.82 -3.49 -1.01
CA LEU A 34 21.48 -4.68 -0.25
C LEU A 34 21.67 -5.99 -1.03
N SER A 35 22.31 -5.95 -2.21
CA SER A 35 22.48 -7.10 -3.11
C SER A 35 23.13 -8.32 -2.48
N THR A 36 24.02 -8.12 -1.49
CA THR A 36 24.70 -9.20 -0.76
C THR A 36 23.82 -9.86 0.32
N LEU A 37 22.70 -9.24 0.70
CA LEU A 37 21.71 -9.86 1.58
C LEU A 37 20.75 -10.75 0.80
N PRO A 38 20.49 -12.00 1.26
CA PRO A 38 19.49 -12.84 0.66
C PRO A 38 18.08 -12.27 0.94
N PHE A 39 17.20 -12.39 -0.05
CA PHE A 39 15.77 -12.19 0.18
C PHE A 39 15.22 -13.29 1.08
N ASN A 40 14.37 -12.90 2.03
CA ASN A 40 13.55 -13.81 2.81
C ASN A 40 12.09 -13.63 2.38
N ASP A 41 11.33 -14.72 2.36
CA ASP A 41 9.88 -14.62 2.28
C ASP A 41 9.34 -13.84 3.47
N ASN A 42 8.40 -12.92 3.22
CA ASN A 42 8.01 -11.91 4.20
C ASN A 42 7.40 -12.50 5.49
N LEU A 43 6.83 -13.71 5.40
CA LEU A 43 6.19 -14.37 6.53
C LEU A 43 7.05 -15.48 7.17
N ASP A 44 8.13 -15.91 6.53
CA ASP A 44 8.91 -17.08 6.97
C ASP A 44 9.61 -16.84 8.32
N LYS A 45 10.14 -15.63 8.51
CA LYS A 45 10.99 -15.31 9.67
C LYS A 45 10.37 -14.34 10.65
N ILE A 46 9.03 -14.25 10.69
CA ILE A 46 8.33 -13.34 11.62
C ILE A 46 8.63 -13.65 13.09
N HIS A 47 9.00 -14.89 13.42
CA HIS A 47 9.39 -15.28 14.77
C HIS A 47 10.70 -14.62 15.26
N ASN A 48 11.55 -14.16 14.33
CA ASN A 48 12.78 -13.42 14.62
C ASN A 48 12.53 -11.95 14.95
N ILE A 49 11.38 -11.40 14.57
CA ILE A 49 10.99 -10.04 14.92
C ILE A 49 10.93 -9.93 16.44
N LYS A 50 11.63 -8.96 16.99
CA LYS A 50 11.59 -8.59 18.42
C LYS A 50 11.16 -7.14 18.61
N ARG A 51 11.29 -6.33 17.56
CA ARG A 51 11.10 -4.89 17.55
C ARG A 51 10.32 -4.50 16.31
N GLN A 52 9.53 -3.44 16.40
CA GLN A 52 8.74 -2.94 15.30
C GLN A 52 8.70 -1.41 15.27
N GLN A 53 8.54 -0.86 14.07
CA GLN A 53 8.21 0.55 13.85
C GLN A 53 6.86 0.65 13.15
N ARG A 54 5.96 1.45 13.70
CA ARG A 54 4.62 1.67 13.17
C ARG A 54 4.61 2.91 12.29
N VAL A 55 4.06 2.81 11.09
CA VAL A 55 3.85 3.97 10.23
C VAL A 55 2.59 4.68 10.70
N LEU A 56 2.73 5.80 11.39
CA LEU A 56 1.58 6.56 11.91
C LEU A 56 1.08 7.61 10.94
N TRP A 57 1.93 8.11 10.06
CA TRP A 57 1.51 9.02 8.99
C TRP A 57 2.02 8.49 7.66
N PRO A 58 1.26 7.60 7.02
CA PRO A 58 1.56 7.12 5.68
C PRO A 58 1.09 8.12 4.62
N GLU A 59 1.98 8.98 4.12
CA GLU A 59 1.65 10.11 3.23
C GLU A 59 1.93 9.80 1.75
N PHE A 60 0.88 9.44 1.01
CA PHE A 60 0.93 9.06 -0.40
C PHE A 60 0.78 10.26 -1.33
N THR A 61 1.37 10.15 -2.52
CA THR A 61 1.14 11.07 -3.63
C THR A 61 1.24 10.40 -4.99
N TRP A 62 0.37 10.79 -5.91
CA TRP A 62 0.35 10.36 -7.31
C TRP A 62 -0.20 11.48 -8.19
N LEU A 63 -0.15 11.31 -9.51
CA LEU A 63 -0.76 12.24 -10.47
C LEU A 63 -2.18 11.77 -10.79
N THR A 64 -3.17 12.66 -10.65
CA THR A 64 -4.54 12.33 -11.10
C THR A 64 -4.70 12.36 -12.61
N LYS A 65 -3.75 13.01 -13.30
CA LYS A 65 -3.64 13.02 -14.76
C LYS A 65 -2.18 12.80 -15.16
N HIS A 66 -1.94 11.77 -15.95
CA HIS A 66 -0.60 11.45 -16.45
C HIS A 66 0.01 12.63 -17.19
N ASN A 67 1.32 12.83 -16.98
CA ASN A 67 2.10 13.91 -17.57
C ASN A 67 1.64 15.34 -17.19
N ASP A 68 0.79 15.49 -16.16
CA ASP A 68 0.39 16.78 -15.63
C ASP A 68 0.86 16.93 -14.17
N PRO A 69 2.04 17.53 -13.92
CA PRO A 69 2.57 17.76 -12.57
C PRO A 69 1.62 18.50 -11.63
N ALA A 70 0.77 19.39 -12.15
CA ALA A 70 -0.18 20.16 -11.34
C ALA A 70 -1.34 19.30 -10.81
N SER A 71 -1.60 18.16 -11.46
CA SER A 71 -2.59 17.18 -11.03
C SER A 71 -2.16 16.31 -9.84
N ARG A 72 -0.96 16.57 -9.28
CA ARG A 72 -0.44 15.81 -8.14
C ARG A 72 -1.33 15.99 -6.91
N CYS A 73 -1.83 14.89 -6.37
CA CYS A 73 -2.60 14.87 -5.15
C CYS A 73 -1.88 14.12 -4.02
N PHE A 74 -2.43 14.25 -2.82
CA PHE A 74 -1.88 13.79 -1.56
C PHE A 74 -2.97 13.15 -0.71
N GLN A 75 -2.63 12.05 -0.07
CA GLN A 75 -3.51 11.42 0.91
C GLN A 75 -2.68 10.75 2.00
N MET A 76 -2.97 11.09 3.25
CA MET A 76 -2.51 10.31 4.38
C MET A 76 -3.43 9.10 4.52
N PHE A 77 -2.92 7.87 4.43
CA PHE A 77 -3.74 6.70 4.73
C PHE A 77 -3.90 6.55 6.25
N ALA A 78 -4.66 5.54 6.65
CA ALA A 78 -4.91 5.30 8.06
C ALA A 78 -3.61 5.04 8.85
N PRO A 79 -3.50 5.57 10.07
CA PRO A 79 -2.32 5.36 10.91
C PRO A 79 -2.20 3.88 11.27
N ASP A 80 -0.97 3.43 11.45
CA ASP A 80 -0.61 2.07 11.90
C ASP A 80 -1.01 0.95 10.94
N ILE A 81 -1.35 1.28 9.69
CA ILE A 81 -1.67 0.31 8.63
C ILE A 81 -0.46 -0.43 8.08
N SER A 82 0.74 0.06 8.38
CA SER A 82 1.99 -0.46 7.83
C SER A 82 3.08 -0.39 8.87
N ARG A 83 3.98 -1.38 8.82
CA ARG A 83 5.00 -1.58 9.86
C ARG A 83 6.25 -2.25 9.30
N ALA A 84 7.39 -1.95 9.90
CA ALA A 84 8.63 -2.70 9.69
C ALA A 84 8.95 -3.51 10.96
N GLY A 85 9.27 -4.80 10.79
CA GLY A 85 9.59 -5.73 11.87
C GLY A 85 11.02 -6.24 11.75
N TYR A 86 11.79 -6.12 12.83
CA TYR A 86 13.22 -6.45 12.86
C TYR A 86 13.62 -7.02 14.23
N ASP A 87 14.83 -7.57 14.30
CA ASP A 87 15.39 -8.11 15.54
C ASP A 87 16.08 -7.05 16.42
N THR A 88 16.77 -7.48 17.47
CA THR A 88 17.43 -6.55 18.41
C THR A 88 18.76 -5.99 17.92
N VAL A 89 19.36 -6.58 16.88
CA VAL A 89 20.64 -6.11 16.31
C VAL A 89 20.44 -5.24 15.07
N GLY A 90 19.27 -5.32 14.44
CA GLY A 90 18.85 -4.42 13.36
C GLY A 90 18.49 -5.09 12.04
N GLN A 91 18.45 -6.43 11.96
CA GLN A 91 18.08 -7.09 10.71
C GLN A 91 16.57 -7.06 10.49
N ASN A 92 16.11 -6.61 9.31
CA ASN A 92 14.71 -6.63 8.93
C ASN A 92 14.25 -8.05 8.55
N TRP A 93 13.10 -8.45 9.08
CA TRP A 93 12.54 -9.79 8.89
C TRP A 93 11.17 -9.78 8.23
N ALA A 94 10.41 -8.68 8.33
CA ALA A 94 9.14 -8.53 7.63
C ALA A 94 8.72 -7.06 7.50
N VAL A 95 7.92 -6.79 6.48
CA VAL A 95 7.20 -5.54 6.28
C VAL A 95 5.71 -5.83 6.12
N ILE A 96 4.88 -5.04 6.79
CA ILE A 96 3.44 -4.98 6.56
C ILE A 96 3.19 -3.74 5.70
N CYS A 97 2.64 -3.96 4.52
CA CYS A 97 2.25 -2.94 3.55
C CYS A 97 0.76 -2.57 3.71
N PRO A 98 0.32 -1.46 3.10
CA PRO A 98 -0.97 -0.86 3.37
C PRO A 98 -2.10 -1.68 2.75
N GLN A 99 -3.28 -1.53 3.35
CA GLN A 99 -4.55 -1.99 2.80
C GLN A 99 -5.44 -0.78 2.57
N GLN A 100 -6.22 -0.76 1.50
CA GLN A 100 -7.15 0.32 1.24
C GLN A 100 -8.40 -0.26 0.61
N GLY A 101 -9.51 0.46 0.74
CA GLY A 101 -10.69 0.21 -0.06
C GLY A 101 -11.25 1.52 -0.58
N THR A 102 -11.98 1.43 -1.68
CA THR A 102 -12.99 2.44 -2.03
C THR A 102 -14.36 1.80 -1.96
N TYR A 103 -15.35 2.60 -1.60
CA TYR A 103 -16.70 2.16 -1.30
C TYR A 103 -17.69 2.84 -2.24
N ILE A 104 -18.63 2.05 -2.77
CA ILE A 104 -19.73 2.52 -3.60
C ILE A 104 -21.03 2.18 -2.86
N GLU A 105 -21.72 3.23 -2.41
CA GLU A 105 -22.88 3.10 -1.54
C GLU A 105 -23.98 2.21 -2.12
N GLY A 106 -24.40 1.24 -1.32
CA GLY A 106 -25.46 0.30 -1.69
C GLY A 106 -25.07 -0.72 -2.75
N PHE A 107 -23.81 -0.74 -3.20
CA PHE A 107 -23.29 -1.64 -4.24
C PHE A 107 -22.19 -2.55 -3.70
N GLY A 108 -21.03 -2.02 -3.32
CA GLY A 108 -19.91 -2.83 -2.85
C GLY A 108 -18.61 -2.06 -2.62
N THR A 109 -17.58 -2.79 -2.23
CA THR A 109 -16.27 -2.28 -1.85
C THR A 109 -15.19 -2.86 -2.76
N ILE A 110 -14.38 -2.00 -3.36
CA ILE A 110 -13.17 -2.40 -4.08
C ILE A 110 -12.02 -2.35 -3.08
N ASN A 111 -11.53 -3.52 -2.71
CA ASN A 111 -10.42 -3.69 -1.78
C ASN A 111 -9.11 -3.74 -2.55
N VAL A 112 -8.06 -3.16 -1.96
CA VAL A 112 -6.69 -3.15 -2.44
C VAL A 112 -5.80 -3.57 -1.27
N GLU A 113 -5.03 -4.63 -1.44
CA GLU A 113 -4.01 -5.03 -0.48
C GLU A 113 -2.67 -5.17 -1.18
N VAL A 114 -1.67 -4.42 -0.70
CA VAL A 114 -0.30 -4.57 -1.17
C VAL A 114 0.38 -5.66 -0.35
N THR A 115 0.58 -6.84 -0.95
CA THR A 115 1.25 -7.96 -0.28
C THR A 115 2.75 -7.88 -0.52
N VAL A 116 3.56 -7.84 0.54
CA VAL A 116 5.02 -8.04 0.44
C VAL A 116 5.29 -9.53 0.29
N VAL A 117 5.91 -9.93 -0.82
CA VAL A 117 6.24 -11.33 -1.11
C VAL A 117 7.55 -11.71 -0.44
N LYS A 118 8.59 -10.92 -0.70
CA LYS A 118 9.93 -11.12 -0.17
C LYS A 118 10.55 -9.77 0.21
N GLN A 119 11.44 -9.80 1.19
CA GLN A 119 12.14 -8.62 1.67
C GLN A 119 13.58 -8.93 2.08
N ARG A 120 14.40 -7.89 2.17
CA ARG A 120 15.67 -7.87 2.90
C ARG A 120 15.95 -6.46 3.39
N GLY A 121 16.72 -6.33 4.46
CA GLY A 121 17.18 -5.01 4.87
C GLY A 121 17.55 -4.92 6.34
N TRP A 122 17.65 -3.68 6.80
CA TRP A 122 18.06 -3.36 8.15
C TRP A 122 17.44 -2.05 8.64
N VAL A 123 17.38 -1.91 9.96
CA VAL A 123 16.98 -0.71 10.70
C VAL A 123 18.03 -0.46 11.78
N ASN A 124 18.46 0.78 11.95
CA ASN A 124 19.35 1.20 13.02
C ASN A 124 18.66 2.25 13.89
N GLU A 125 18.33 1.89 15.14
CA GLU A 125 17.65 2.82 16.05
C GLU A 125 18.57 3.92 16.58
N SER A 126 19.89 3.70 16.58
CA SER A 126 20.87 4.61 17.17
C SER A 126 20.99 5.92 16.38
N ASP A 127 21.06 5.82 15.06
CA ASP A 127 21.10 6.97 14.13
C ASP A 127 19.78 7.18 13.38
N LYS A 128 18.79 6.30 13.63
CA LYS A 128 17.47 6.29 13.03
C LYS A 128 17.48 6.11 11.51
N SER A 129 18.51 5.46 10.98
CA SER A 129 18.59 5.08 9.58
C SER A 129 17.95 3.73 9.30
N LEU A 130 17.56 3.48 8.05
CA LEU A 130 17.07 2.20 7.59
C LEU A 130 17.26 2.04 6.09
N ALA A 131 17.36 0.80 5.62
CA ALA A 131 17.27 0.46 4.21
C ALA A 131 16.59 -0.90 4.06
N ILE A 132 15.52 -0.95 3.27
CA ILE A 132 14.77 -2.19 3.01
C ILE A 132 14.49 -2.31 1.52
N ASP A 133 14.77 -3.48 0.96
CA ASP A 133 14.34 -3.90 -0.36
C ASP A 133 13.15 -4.83 -0.20
N MET A 134 12.10 -4.63 -1.01
CA MET A 134 10.93 -5.49 -0.99
C MET A 134 10.38 -5.71 -2.39
N VAL A 135 9.76 -6.87 -2.61
CA VAL A 135 8.92 -7.12 -3.78
C VAL A 135 7.49 -7.18 -3.32
N VAL A 136 6.64 -6.40 -3.98
CA VAL A 136 5.22 -6.29 -3.64
C VAL A 136 4.34 -6.81 -4.77
N ARG A 137 3.15 -7.28 -4.39
CA ARG A 137 2.10 -7.74 -5.29
C ARG A 137 0.78 -7.14 -4.81
N PRO A 138 0.32 -6.04 -5.42
CA PRO A 138 -1.01 -5.52 -5.18
C PRO A 138 -2.06 -6.55 -5.61
N LYS A 139 -3.05 -6.74 -4.74
CA LYS A 139 -4.23 -7.58 -4.97
C LYS A 139 -5.47 -6.71 -4.87
N ILE A 140 -6.34 -6.79 -5.88
CA ILE A 140 -7.59 -6.04 -5.93
C ILE A 140 -8.76 -7.00 -6.07
N TRP A 141 -9.77 -6.86 -5.22
CA TRP A 141 -10.98 -7.67 -5.31
C TRP A 141 -12.19 -6.87 -4.85
N PHE A 142 -13.35 -7.33 -5.28
CA PHE A 142 -14.62 -6.72 -4.94
C PHE A 142 -15.27 -7.48 -3.79
N SER A 143 -15.82 -6.79 -2.80
CA SER A 143 -16.63 -7.39 -1.74
C SER A 143 -17.97 -6.68 -1.62
N LYS A 144 -18.97 -7.41 -1.08
CA LYS A 144 -20.31 -6.88 -0.87
C LYS A 144 -20.24 -5.70 0.10
N ASP A 145 -21.07 -4.70 -0.15
CA ASP A 145 -21.34 -3.66 0.84
C ASP A 145 -22.07 -4.29 2.05
N ALA A 146 -21.70 -3.91 3.26
CA ALA A 146 -22.43 -4.32 4.46
C ALA A 146 -23.91 -3.87 4.43
N ASN A 147 -24.21 -2.76 3.75
CA ASN A 147 -25.54 -2.15 3.66
C ASN A 147 -26.14 -2.19 2.24
N GLN A 148 -26.02 -3.35 1.55
CA GLN A 148 -26.47 -3.47 0.16
C GLN A 148 -27.91 -2.99 -0.09
N SER A 149 -28.07 -2.19 -1.14
CA SER A 149 -29.38 -1.87 -1.72
C SER A 149 -30.03 -3.11 -2.36
N ALA A 150 -31.32 -3.05 -2.65
CA ALA A 150 -32.01 -4.12 -3.38
C ALA A 150 -31.37 -4.39 -4.75
N TYR A 151 -30.98 -3.31 -5.45
CA TYR A 151 -30.24 -3.41 -6.72
C TYR A 151 -28.86 -4.04 -6.54
N GLY A 152 -28.13 -3.67 -5.48
CA GLY A 152 -26.84 -4.27 -5.13
C GLY A 152 -26.97 -5.78 -4.91
N LYS A 153 -27.98 -6.23 -4.16
CA LYS A 153 -28.22 -7.67 -3.92
C LYS A 153 -28.45 -8.46 -5.21
N LEU A 154 -29.26 -7.91 -6.13
CA LEU A 154 -29.50 -8.53 -7.44
C LEU A 154 -28.20 -8.65 -8.25
N PHE A 155 -27.41 -7.58 -8.27
CA PHE A 155 -26.13 -7.55 -8.97
C PHE A 155 -25.14 -8.57 -8.43
N TRP A 156 -25.07 -8.69 -7.11
CA TRP A 156 -24.19 -9.63 -6.45
C TRP A 156 -24.62 -11.09 -6.64
N GLY A 157 -25.92 -11.37 -6.74
CA GLY A 157 -26.39 -12.70 -7.12
C GLY A 157 -25.91 -13.10 -8.54
N ALA A 158 -25.90 -12.15 -9.46
CA ALA A 158 -25.35 -12.32 -10.80
C ALA A 158 -23.82 -12.58 -10.76
N PHE A 159 -23.07 -11.84 -9.94
CA PHE A 159 -21.64 -12.07 -9.75
C PHE A 159 -21.33 -13.45 -9.18
N GLU A 160 -22.09 -13.89 -8.18
CA GLU A 160 -21.91 -15.22 -7.58
C GLU A 160 -22.21 -16.34 -8.57
N LEU A 161 -23.20 -16.16 -9.45
CA LEU A 161 -23.49 -17.12 -10.51
C LEU A 161 -22.34 -17.23 -11.50
N LEU A 162 -21.85 -16.09 -12.01
CA LEU A 162 -20.73 -16.04 -12.94
C LEU A 162 -19.42 -16.53 -12.31
N ASN A 163 -19.21 -16.26 -11.02
CA ASN A 163 -18.02 -16.69 -10.30
C ASN A 163 -17.86 -18.21 -10.27
N LYS A 164 -18.98 -18.95 -10.24
CA LYS A 164 -18.94 -20.43 -10.31
C LYS A 164 -18.39 -20.96 -11.62
N LEU A 165 -18.40 -20.15 -12.69
CA LEU A 165 -17.94 -20.52 -14.02
C LEU A 165 -16.56 -19.94 -14.32
N HIS A 166 -16.33 -18.67 -13.96
CA HIS A 166 -15.19 -17.89 -14.43
C HIS A 166 -14.23 -17.45 -13.33
N HIS A 167 -14.48 -17.71 -12.05
CA HIS A 167 -13.60 -17.26 -10.97
C HIS A 167 -13.36 -15.73 -10.93
N LEU A 168 -14.45 -14.95 -10.93
CA LEU A 168 -14.43 -13.50 -10.82
C LEU A 168 -13.70 -13.01 -9.56
N PRO A 169 -13.13 -11.79 -9.56
CA PRO A 169 -12.36 -11.24 -8.44
C PRO A 169 -13.27 -10.74 -7.31
N ILE A 170 -14.13 -11.59 -6.77
CA ILE A 170 -15.09 -11.27 -5.70
C ILE A 170 -14.61 -11.69 -4.30
N SER A 171 -13.34 -12.09 -4.21
CA SER A 171 -12.64 -12.45 -2.98
C SER A 171 -11.13 -12.35 -3.18
N LYS A 172 -10.37 -12.32 -2.09
CA LYS A 172 -8.92 -12.09 -2.13
C LYS A 172 -8.15 -13.21 -2.84
N ASP A 173 -8.60 -14.44 -2.72
CA ASP A 173 -8.02 -15.62 -3.40
C ASP A 173 -8.21 -15.56 -4.92
N GLN A 174 -9.25 -14.86 -5.39
CA GLN A 174 -9.55 -14.65 -6.81
C GLN A 174 -9.13 -13.25 -7.30
N ALA A 175 -8.36 -12.51 -6.49
CA ALA A 175 -8.06 -11.11 -6.74
C ALA A 175 -7.33 -10.86 -8.07
N ILE A 176 -7.61 -9.71 -8.65
CA ILE A 176 -6.82 -9.09 -9.71
C ILE A 176 -5.42 -8.85 -9.15
N ILE A 177 -4.39 -9.31 -9.86
CA ILE A 177 -2.98 -9.10 -9.48
C ILE A 177 -2.40 -8.02 -10.38
N LEU A 178 -1.75 -7.00 -9.79
CA LEU A 178 -0.99 -6.01 -10.55
C LEU A 178 0.51 -6.31 -10.47
N HIS A 179 1.20 -6.02 -11.58
CA HIS A 179 2.64 -5.91 -11.57
C HIS A 179 3.06 -4.54 -11.03
N THR A 180 4.25 -4.48 -10.44
CA THR A 180 4.86 -3.25 -9.95
C THR A 180 6.33 -3.23 -10.30
N HIS A 181 6.89 -2.04 -10.50
CA HIS A 181 8.29 -1.86 -10.80
C HIS A 181 8.89 -0.67 -10.06
N ARG A 182 10.20 -0.67 -9.94
CA ARG A 182 11.00 0.41 -9.39
C ARG A 182 11.15 1.50 -10.45
N THR A 183 10.97 2.74 -10.02
CA THR A 183 11.07 3.95 -10.84
C THR A 183 12.52 4.37 -11.10
N GLU A 184 13.39 4.13 -10.12
CA GLU A 184 14.81 4.51 -10.18
C GLU A 184 15.68 3.36 -10.70
N LYS A 185 16.69 3.71 -11.50
CA LYS A 185 17.77 2.78 -11.87
C LYS A 185 18.84 2.82 -10.79
N MET A 186 19.25 1.64 -10.32
CA MET A 186 20.37 1.50 -9.39
C MET A 186 21.37 0.52 -9.95
N GLU A 187 22.64 0.91 -9.89
CA GLU A 187 23.75 0.04 -10.28
C GLU A 187 23.71 -1.26 -9.46
N HIS A 188 23.90 -2.40 -10.11
CA HIS A 188 23.88 -3.74 -9.49
C HIS A 188 22.54 -4.24 -8.94
N VAL A 189 21.42 -3.56 -9.21
CA VAL A 189 20.08 -4.10 -8.96
C VAL A 189 19.32 -4.22 -10.28
N GLU A 190 19.45 -5.38 -10.94
CA GLU A 190 18.86 -5.61 -12.27
C GLU A 190 17.35 -5.85 -12.23
N ASP A 191 16.85 -6.51 -11.19
CA ASP A 191 15.43 -6.82 -11.05
C ASP A 191 14.61 -5.53 -10.80
N PRO A 192 13.76 -5.11 -11.75
CA PRO A 192 12.94 -3.91 -11.60
C PRO A 192 11.80 -4.13 -10.60
N GLU A 193 11.45 -5.35 -10.20
CA GLU A 193 10.38 -5.59 -9.22
C GLU A 193 10.80 -5.25 -7.77
N VAL A 194 12.11 -5.06 -7.54
CA VAL A 194 12.64 -4.72 -6.22
C VAL A 194 12.42 -3.23 -5.94
N ILE A 195 11.48 -2.96 -5.04
CA ILE A 195 11.13 -1.63 -4.53
C ILE A 195 12.03 -1.28 -3.35
N PHE A 196 12.50 -0.04 -3.31
CA PHE A 196 13.35 0.47 -2.24
C PHE A 196 12.56 1.29 -1.25
N VAL A 197 12.80 1.00 0.03
CA VAL A 197 12.44 1.85 1.16
C VAL A 197 13.74 2.39 1.75
N ARG A 198 13.89 3.71 1.75
CA ARG A 198 15.14 4.40 2.16
C ARG A 198 14.82 5.57 3.07
N ASP A 199 15.74 5.92 3.96
CA ASP A 199 15.61 7.13 4.78
C ASP A 199 16.01 8.39 3.99
N LYS A 200 15.64 9.55 4.56
CA LYS A 200 15.99 10.90 4.11
C LYS A 200 15.23 11.37 2.85
N LEU A 201 14.71 12.59 2.98
CA LEU A 201 13.59 13.18 2.24
C LEU A 201 13.53 12.81 0.77
N TYR A 202 12.42 12.17 0.38
CA TYR A 202 11.95 12.17 -0.99
C TYR A 202 11.09 13.42 -1.25
N THR A 203 11.50 14.19 -2.25
CA THR A 203 10.66 15.23 -2.84
C THR A 203 10.30 14.76 -4.25
N PRO A 204 9.00 14.64 -4.59
CA PRO A 204 8.63 14.34 -5.97
C PRO A 204 9.30 15.34 -6.91
N LYS A 205 9.93 14.86 -7.99
CA LYS A 205 10.65 15.73 -8.96
C LYS A 205 9.81 16.90 -9.50
N ALA A 206 8.49 16.73 -9.48
CA ALA A 206 7.49 17.71 -9.88
C ALA A 206 7.29 18.87 -8.89
N LEU A 207 7.87 18.82 -7.70
CA LEU A 207 7.66 19.80 -6.63
C LEU A 207 8.98 20.30 -6.08
N ASP A 208 9.07 21.62 -5.90
CA ASP A 208 10.20 22.23 -5.18
C ASP A 208 10.15 21.90 -3.68
N LYS A 209 8.94 21.71 -3.13
CA LYS A 209 8.71 21.39 -1.72
C LYS A 209 7.39 20.63 -1.53
N LEU A 210 7.39 19.67 -0.60
CA LEU A 210 6.17 18.99 -0.15
C LEU A 210 5.22 19.95 0.59
N PRO A 211 3.89 19.80 0.43
CA PRO A 211 2.90 20.59 1.18
C PRO A 211 3.05 20.40 2.69
N SER A 212 2.88 21.48 3.47
CA SER A 212 3.12 21.47 4.92
C SER A 212 2.26 20.46 5.69
N PHE A 213 1.04 20.19 5.20
CA PHE A 213 0.12 19.23 5.83
C PHE A 213 0.57 17.77 5.71
N THR A 214 1.55 17.47 4.85
CA THR A 214 2.13 16.13 4.66
C THR A 214 3.36 15.89 5.55
N LEU A 215 3.81 16.91 6.29
CA LEU A 215 5.06 16.89 7.04
C LEU A 215 4.82 16.61 8.53
N HIS A 216 5.55 15.65 9.09
CA HIS A 216 5.40 15.22 10.49
C HIS A 216 6.70 15.34 11.30
N ASN A 217 7.61 16.23 10.88
CA ASN A 217 8.96 16.41 11.43
C ASN A 217 9.02 16.58 12.96
N ASN A 218 8.01 17.22 13.55
CA ASN A 218 7.98 17.51 14.99
C ASN A 218 7.33 16.41 15.84
N LYS A 219 6.85 15.33 15.22
CA LYS A 219 6.14 14.23 15.89
C LYS A 219 6.76 12.87 15.62
N ALA A 220 7.22 12.64 14.39
CA ALA A 220 7.76 11.37 13.98
C ALA A 220 9.13 11.10 14.62
N TRP A 221 9.41 9.82 14.87
CA TRP A 221 10.72 9.37 15.34
C TRP A 221 11.78 9.50 14.24
N ASN A 222 11.44 8.99 13.06
CA ASN A 222 12.11 9.14 11.77
C ASN A 222 11.10 8.93 10.64
N TYR A 223 11.57 8.94 9.40
CA TYR A 223 10.76 8.64 8.23
C TYR A 223 11.59 7.92 7.18
N ALA A 224 10.90 7.26 6.27
CA ALA A 224 11.47 6.70 5.06
C ALA A 224 10.57 7.01 3.86
N ASN A 225 11.09 6.71 2.68
CA ASN A 225 10.52 7.04 1.41
C ASN A 225 10.57 5.84 0.50
N LEU A 226 9.57 5.71 -0.36
CA LEU A 226 9.56 4.76 -1.46
C LEU A 226 8.77 5.29 -2.64
N GLU A 227 9.10 4.79 -3.83
CA GLU A 227 8.35 4.99 -5.06
C GLU A 227 8.03 3.62 -5.68
N VAL A 228 6.83 3.51 -6.25
CA VAL A 228 6.38 2.33 -6.97
C VAL A 228 5.73 2.77 -8.27
N GLY A 229 6.22 2.23 -9.38
CA GLY A 229 5.56 2.28 -10.67
C GLY A 229 4.52 1.16 -10.77
N ILE A 230 3.31 1.50 -11.21
CA ILE A 230 2.23 0.55 -11.47
C ILE A 230 2.40 -0.04 -12.85
N GLY A 231 2.38 -1.36 -12.95
CA GLY A 231 2.38 -2.10 -14.21
C GLY A 231 1.00 -2.62 -14.57
N ASP A 232 0.99 -3.50 -15.57
CA ASP A 232 -0.24 -4.10 -16.10
C ASP A 232 -0.91 -5.07 -15.11
N ILE A 233 -2.18 -5.34 -15.39
CA ILE A 233 -2.94 -6.44 -14.79
C ILE A 233 -2.35 -7.77 -15.27
N ALA A 234 -2.00 -8.66 -14.35
CA ALA A 234 -1.61 -10.01 -14.68
C ALA A 234 -2.80 -10.74 -15.32
N LYS A 235 -2.59 -11.31 -16.52
CA LYS A 235 -3.62 -12.04 -17.26
C LYS A 235 -3.93 -13.37 -16.56
N THR A 236 -5.21 -13.69 -16.47
CA THR A 236 -5.71 -14.96 -15.91
C THR A 236 -5.69 -16.08 -16.95
N GLY A 237 -5.71 -15.72 -18.24
CA GLY A 237 -5.87 -16.66 -19.36
C GLY A 237 -7.33 -16.93 -19.73
N ASP A 238 -8.29 -16.39 -18.97
CA ASP A 238 -9.71 -16.34 -19.32
C ASP A 238 -10.06 -14.93 -19.82
N GLU A 239 -10.41 -14.80 -21.11
CA GLU A 239 -10.75 -13.51 -21.74
C GLU A 239 -11.94 -12.80 -21.08
N PHE A 240 -12.90 -13.56 -20.55
CA PHE A 240 -14.04 -13.01 -19.84
C PHE A 240 -13.59 -12.35 -18.54
N VAL A 241 -12.76 -13.05 -17.76
CA VAL A 241 -12.22 -12.54 -16.49
C VAL A 241 -11.31 -11.36 -16.73
N ASP A 242 -10.43 -11.44 -17.72
CA ASP A 242 -9.50 -10.36 -18.03
C ASP A 242 -10.23 -9.09 -18.48
N SER A 243 -11.34 -9.23 -19.21
CA SER A 243 -12.21 -8.10 -19.59
C SER A 243 -12.94 -7.52 -18.37
N PHE A 244 -13.46 -8.38 -17.51
CA PHE A 244 -14.11 -7.97 -16.26
C PHE A 244 -13.14 -7.24 -15.33
N ASN A 245 -11.92 -7.76 -15.16
CA ASN A 245 -10.86 -7.15 -14.37
C ASN A 245 -10.53 -5.74 -14.87
N GLN A 246 -10.50 -5.53 -16.19
CA GLN A 246 -10.28 -4.20 -16.75
C GLN A 246 -11.40 -3.23 -16.39
N LEU A 247 -12.67 -3.67 -16.41
CA LEU A 247 -13.81 -2.83 -16.03
C LEU A 247 -13.73 -2.42 -14.55
N VAL A 248 -13.40 -3.35 -13.67
CA VAL A 248 -13.20 -3.08 -12.24
C VAL A 248 -12.05 -2.09 -12.02
N MET A 249 -10.93 -2.27 -12.71
CA MET A 249 -9.80 -1.36 -12.62
C MET A 249 -10.11 0.04 -13.17
N ASN A 250 -10.91 0.15 -14.24
CA ASN A 250 -11.37 1.44 -14.76
C ASN A 250 -12.23 2.18 -13.72
N LEU A 251 -13.18 1.50 -13.10
CA LEU A 251 -14.01 2.06 -12.02
C LEU A 251 -13.15 2.53 -10.85
N PHE A 252 -12.18 1.72 -10.41
CA PHE A 252 -11.27 2.10 -9.33
C PHE A 252 -10.46 3.37 -9.70
N ASN A 253 -9.93 3.43 -10.92
CA ASN A 253 -9.11 4.57 -11.37
C ASN A 253 -9.93 5.86 -11.53
N ILE A 254 -11.20 5.78 -11.93
CA ILE A 254 -12.10 6.94 -11.92
C ILE A 254 -12.23 7.48 -10.48
N GLY A 255 -12.55 6.61 -9.52
CA GLY A 255 -12.77 7.02 -8.13
C GLY A 255 -11.50 7.46 -7.38
N SER A 256 -10.33 6.93 -7.76
CA SER A 256 -9.06 7.22 -7.09
C SER A 256 -8.21 8.28 -7.80
N GLY A 257 -8.67 8.78 -8.97
CA GLY A 257 -7.87 9.68 -9.79
C GLY A 257 -6.63 8.96 -10.32
N ASN A 258 -6.81 7.86 -11.04
CA ASN A 258 -5.79 7.11 -11.76
C ASN A 258 -4.64 6.54 -10.89
N LEU A 259 -4.92 6.28 -9.61
CA LEU A 259 -3.92 5.79 -8.67
C LEU A 259 -3.29 4.46 -9.12
N LEU A 260 -4.08 3.53 -9.66
CA LEU A 260 -3.63 2.20 -10.12
C LEU A 260 -3.65 2.08 -11.65
N GLN A 261 -3.56 3.20 -12.37
CA GLN A 261 -3.41 3.16 -13.83
C GLN A 261 -1.97 2.71 -14.16
N PRO A 262 -1.77 1.85 -15.19
CA PRO A 262 -0.42 1.53 -15.65
C PRO A 262 0.41 2.79 -15.92
N GLU A 263 1.71 2.74 -15.61
CA GLU A 263 2.65 3.86 -15.66
C GLU A 263 2.45 4.97 -14.61
N SER A 264 1.43 4.87 -13.76
CA SER A 264 1.34 5.74 -12.58
C SER A 264 2.51 5.47 -11.64
N VAL A 265 3.11 6.55 -11.14
CA VAL A 265 4.10 6.50 -10.07
C VAL A 265 3.46 6.95 -8.77
N LEU A 266 3.42 6.04 -7.80
CA LEU A 266 3.03 6.32 -6.43
C LEU A 266 4.28 6.55 -5.62
N ALA A 267 4.36 7.70 -4.97
CA ALA A 267 5.40 7.95 -3.99
C ALA A 267 4.80 8.01 -2.59
N TRP A 268 5.60 7.58 -1.62
CA TRP A 268 5.16 7.44 -0.25
C TRP A 268 6.21 7.99 0.71
N ASN A 269 5.79 8.87 1.61
CA ASN A 269 6.56 9.27 2.78
C ASN A 269 5.98 8.55 4.00
N VAL A 270 6.72 7.59 4.55
CA VAL A 270 6.30 6.78 5.70
C VAL A 270 6.92 7.34 6.97
N TRP A 271 6.11 8.09 7.73
CA TRP A 271 6.54 8.66 9.00
C TRP A 271 6.20 7.70 10.14
N VAL A 272 7.20 7.29 10.91
CA VAL A 272 7.04 6.26 11.94
C VAL A 272 7.20 6.83 13.34
N ASP A 273 6.65 6.12 14.31
CA ASP A 273 6.88 6.39 15.73
C ASP A 273 8.10 5.63 16.28
N ALA A 274 8.42 5.92 17.55
CA ALA A 274 9.60 5.33 18.17
C ALA A 274 9.42 3.81 18.33
N PRO A 275 10.47 3.00 18.07
CA PRO A 275 10.42 1.55 18.09
C PRO A 275 9.79 0.96 19.35
N THR A 276 8.94 -0.06 19.17
CA THR A 276 8.30 -0.81 20.26
C THR A 276 8.68 -2.28 20.22
N LYS A 277 8.48 -3.01 21.32
CA LYS A 277 8.58 -4.47 21.30
C LYS A 277 7.42 -5.03 20.48
N VAL A 278 7.70 -6.04 19.67
CA VAL A 278 6.66 -6.69 18.88
C VAL A 278 5.73 -7.51 19.78
N ASN A 279 4.42 -7.40 19.54
CA ASN A 279 3.47 -8.41 19.98
C ASN A 279 3.29 -9.41 18.82
N GLN A 280 3.82 -10.61 18.98
CA GLN A 280 3.83 -11.63 17.93
C GLN A 280 2.43 -12.09 17.49
N THR A 281 1.47 -12.14 18.40
CA THR A 281 0.09 -12.49 18.08
C THR A 281 -0.58 -11.39 17.27
N GLU A 282 -0.41 -10.14 17.71
CA GLU A 282 -0.99 -8.99 17.00
C GLU A 282 -0.33 -8.84 15.62
N TRP A 283 0.99 -8.96 15.50
CA TRP A 283 1.70 -8.90 14.21
C TRP A 283 1.13 -9.88 13.19
N ARG A 284 0.95 -11.14 13.58
CA ARG A 284 0.40 -12.20 12.70
C ARG A 284 -1.01 -11.89 12.21
N ASN A 285 -1.82 -11.30 13.08
CA ASN A 285 -3.23 -11.06 12.81
C ASN A 285 -3.49 -9.67 12.21
N HIS A 286 -2.50 -8.78 12.22
CA HIS A 286 -2.64 -7.37 11.88
C HIS A 286 -3.30 -7.18 10.50
N ALA A 287 -2.72 -7.77 9.45
CA ALA A 287 -3.27 -7.66 8.10
C ALA A 287 -4.68 -8.26 7.96
N GLN A 288 -5.05 -9.28 8.74
CA GLN A 288 -6.40 -9.82 8.72
C GLN A 288 -7.39 -8.89 9.42
N TYR A 289 -6.99 -8.32 10.55
CA TYR A 289 -7.78 -7.39 11.34
C TYR A 289 -8.15 -6.14 10.53
N TRP A 290 -7.18 -5.55 9.82
CA TRP A 290 -7.41 -4.42 8.93
C TRP A 290 -8.40 -4.72 7.81
N ARG A 291 -8.25 -5.87 7.15
CA ARG A 291 -9.16 -6.29 6.07
C ARG A 291 -10.59 -6.43 6.56
N THR A 292 -10.78 -7.13 7.67
CA THR A 292 -12.10 -7.34 8.25
C THR A 292 -12.75 -6.03 8.69
N SER A 293 -11.97 -5.03 9.12
CA SER A 293 -12.51 -3.70 9.42
C SER A 293 -13.06 -3.01 8.16
N ILE A 294 -12.29 -3.00 7.07
CA ILE A 294 -12.69 -2.37 5.80
C ILE A 294 -13.98 -3.00 5.24
N ASP A 295 -14.12 -4.32 5.34
CA ASP A 295 -15.30 -5.05 4.86
C ASP A 295 -16.58 -4.79 5.69
N VAL A 296 -16.47 -4.38 6.96
CA VAL A 296 -17.64 -4.29 7.88
C VAL A 296 -18.24 -2.89 7.94
N ASP A 297 -17.43 -1.85 8.09
CA ASP A 297 -17.91 -0.48 8.32
C ASP A 297 -17.25 0.56 7.42
N HIS A 298 -16.42 0.12 6.46
CA HIS A 298 -15.60 0.96 5.59
C HIS A 298 -14.70 1.95 6.37
N CYS A 299 -14.49 1.70 7.65
CA CYS A 299 -13.64 2.51 8.50
C CYS A 299 -12.34 1.75 8.79
N SER A 300 -11.27 2.54 8.95
CA SER A 300 -10.00 2.00 9.41
C SER A 300 -10.05 1.85 10.94
N PRO A 301 -9.60 0.72 11.49
CA PRO A 301 -9.80 0.40 12.91
C PRO A 301 -9.12 1.43 13.84
N ASP A 302 -8.04 2.03 13.34
CA ASP A 302 -7.14 2.91 14.08
C ASP A 302 -7.33 4.41 13.76
N GLY A 303 -8.39 4.75 13.02
CA GLY A 303 -8.68 6.10 12.56
C GLY A 303 -8.64 6.20 11.04
N ASN A 304 -9.53 7.02 10.49
CA ASN A 304 -9.57 7.22 9.04
C ASN A 304 -8.35 8.04 8.58
N GLY A 305 -7.89 7.75 7.35
CA GLY A 305 -6.94 8.60 6.65
C GLY A 305 -7.49 10.01 6.37
N SER A 306 -6.68 10.85 5.73
CA SER A 306 -7.15 12.12 5.22
C SER A 306 -7.98 11.93 3.96
N LYS A 307 -8.75 12.96 3.62
CA LYS A 307 -9.27 13.10 2.25
C LYS A 307 -8.12 13.34 1.28
N VAL A 308 -8.34 12.98 0.01
CA VAL A 308 -7.41 13.27 -1.09
C VAL A 308 -7.45 14.76 -1.40
N ARG A 309 -6.28 15.40 -1.50
CA ARG A 309 -6.16 16.85 -1.75
C ARG A 309 -5.02 17.17 -2.69
N TYR A 310 -5.16 18.22 -3.49
CA TYR A 310 -4.05 18.80 -4.26
C TYR A 310 -3.08 19.57 -3.34
N ALA A 311 -1.95 19.99 -3.89
CA ALA A 311 -0.91 20.70 -3.14
C ALA A 311 -1.40 22.01 -2.49
N ASP A 312 -2.40 22.67 -3.09
CA ASP A 312 -3.05 23.88 -2.58
C ASP A 312 -4.08 23.60 -1.46
N GLY A 313 -4.36 22.33 -1.18
CA GLY A 313 -5.35 21.89 -0.18
C GLY A 313 -6.76 21.66 -0.74
N THR A 314 -7.01 21.95 -2.02
CA THR A 314 -8.28 21.68 -2.68
C THR A 314 -8.56 20.17 -2.68
N GLU A 315 -9.76 19.76 -2.28
CA GLU A 315 -10.13 18.34 -2.23
C GLU A 315 -10.29 17.77 -3.65
N PHE A 316 -9.75 16.58 -3.88
CA PHE A 316 -10.04 15.81 -5.08
C PHE A 316 -11.41 15.15 -4.94
N SER A 317 -12.20 15.18 -6.00
CA SER A 317 -13.44 14.42 -6.12
C SER A 317 -13.60 13.93 -7.54
N ALA A 318 -14.04 12.68 -7.71
CA ALA A 318 -14.41 12.14 -9.00
C ALA A 318 -15.80 12.64 -9.40
N ALA A 319 -16.04 12.83 -10.70
CA ALA A 319 -17.36 13.19 -11.19
C ALA A 319 -18.32 11.99 -11.01
N GLU A 320 -19.43 12.19 -10.31
CA GLU A 320 -20.41 11.12 -10.01
C GLU A 320 -20.94 10.42 -11.27
N GLU A 321 -21.11 11.17 -12.36
CA GLU A 321 -21.58 10.60 -13.63
C GLU A 321 -20.58 9.58 -14.22
N LEU A 322 -19.27 9.81 -14.08
CA LEU A 322 -18.26 8.84 -14.54
C LEU A 322 -18.31 7.54 -13.72
N ILE A 323 -18.61 7.64 -12.42
CA ILE A 323 -18.79 6.46 -11.55
C ILE A 323 -20.04 5.68 -11.99
N LYS A 324 -21.15 6.38 -12.26
CA LYS A 324 -22.39 5.75 -12.74
C LYS A 324 -22.19 5.06 -14.10
N GLU A 325 -21.52 5.72 -15.04
CA GLU A 325 -21.19 5.14 -16.35
C GLU A 325 -20.33 3.89 -16.22
N ALA A 326 -19.32 3.90 -15.35
CA ALA A 326 -18.46 2.74 -15.11
C ALA A 326 -19.23 1.56 -14.46
N LEU A 327 -20.11 1.84 -13.50
CA LEU A 327 -20.99 0.83 -12.92
C LEU A 327 -21.96 0.24 -13.96
N GLN A 328 -22.51 1.08 -14.82
CA GLN A 328 -23.38 0.66 -15.91
C GLN A 328 -22.64 -0.23 -16.91
N ALA A 329 -21.38 0.10 -17.26
CA ALA A 329 -20.56 -0.72 -18.13
C ALA A 329 -20.28 -2.12 -17.55
N ILE A 330 -20.02 -2.21 -16.23
CA ILE A 330 -19.90 -3.50 -15.54
C ILE A 330 -21.23 -4.27 -15.61
N TRP A 331 -22.35 -3.59 -15.43
CA TRP A 331 -23.67 -4.21 -15.47
C TRP A 331 -24.01 -4.79 -16.84
N ASP A 332 -23.79 -4.01 -17.90
CA ASP A 332 -24.07 -4.42 -19.26
C ASP A 332 -23.17 -5.57 -19.70
N PHE A 333 -21.90 -5.54 -19.26
CA PHE A 333 -21.00 -6.67 -19.42
C PHE A 333 -21.57 -7.94 -18.76
N VAL A 334 -21.99 -7.86 -17.50
CA VAL A 334 -22.54 -9.00 -16.76
C VAL A 334 -23.83 -9.53 -17.40
N LYS A 335 -24.77 -8.65 -17.75
CA LYS A 335 -26.02 -9.02 -18.42
C LYS A 335 -25.82 -9.73 -19.75
N LYS A 336 -24.78 -9.39 -20.51
CA LYS A 336 -24.50 -10.02 -21.80
C LYS A 336 -24.04 -11.48 -21.65
N HIS A 337 -23.59 -11.89 -20.46
CA HIS A 337 -22.97 -13.18 -20.21
C HIS A 337 -23.70 -14.03 -19.15
N ILE A 338 -24.89 -13.58 -18.71
CA ILE A 338 -25.88 -14.35 -17.94
C ILE A 338 -27.01 -14.71 -18.90
#